data_AF-A0A976CUK9-F1
#
_entry.id   AF-A0A976CUK9-F1
#
_cell.length_a   1.000
_cell.length_b   1.000
_cell.length_c   1.000
_cell.angle_alpha   90.00
_cell.angle_beta   90.00
_cell.angle_gamma   90.00
#
_symmetry.space_group_name_H-M   'P 1'
#
loop_
_entity.id
_entity.type
_entity.pdbx_description
1 polymer ?
#
loop_
_entity_poly.entity_id
_entity_poly.type
_entity_poly.pdbx_seq_one_letter_code
_entity_poly.pdbx_strand_id
1 'polypeptide(L)'
;MIIAQDRVAGAACVFPVSPKELGDRSIGLRHRAGIGLSEETDAVIVVVSEETGSISLCIDGELIRTNGGDDFRQRLESAFIINSSFHENAPNEELAR
;
A
#
# COMPACT_ATOMS: atom_id res chain seq x y z
N MET A 1 -3.57 -4.82 6.92
CA MET A 1 -3.57 -6.09 6.16
C MET A 1 -2.39 -6.02 5.23
N ILE A 2 -1.64 -7.11 5.09
CA ILE A 2 -0.51 -7.23 4.18
C ILE A 2 -0.90 -8.23 3.11
N ILE A 3 -0.72 -7.87 1.85
CA ILE A 3 -0.89 -8.76 0.70
C ILE A 3 0.48 -8.96 0.07
N ALA A 4 0.89 -10.21 -0.11
CA ALA A 4 2.13 -10.58 -0.78
C ALA A 4 1.90 -11.90 -1.52
N GLN A 5 2.50 -12.06 -2.71
CA GLN A 5 2.36 -13.26 -3.54
C GLN A 5 0.89 -13.69 -3.72
N ASP A 6 0.03 -12.71 -4.04
CA ASP A 6 -1.42 -12.90 -4.25
C ASP A 6 -2.17 -13.49 -3.06
N ARG A 7 -1.63 -13.38 -1.84
CA ARG A 7 -2.22 -13.91 -0.61
C ARG A 7 -2.18 -12.89 0.52
N VAL A 8 -3.11 -13.02 1.46
CA VAL A 8 -3.06 -12.26 2.71
C VAL A 8 -1.96 -12.84 3.58
N ALA A 9 -0.83 -12.15 3.68
CA ALA A 9 0.31 -12.53 4.50
C ALA A 9 0.08 -12.21 5.98
N GLY A 10 -0.75 -11.20 6.28
CA GLY A 10 -1.05 -10.80 7.66
C GLY A 10 -2.19 -9.81 7.80
N ALA A 11 -2.79 -9.77 8.99
CA ALA A 11 -3.83 -8.84 9.39
C ALA A 11 -3.59 -8.35 10.82
N ALA A 12 -4.23 -7.25 11.21
CA ALA A 12 -4.05 -6.60 12.52
C ALA A 12 -2.57 -6.28 12.89
N CYS A 13 -1.72 -6.07 11.87
CA CYS A 13 -0.32 -5.70 12.04
C CYS A 13 -0.19 -4.28 12.62
N VAL A 14 0.85 -4.08 13.42
CA VAL A 14 1.28 -2.75 13.89
C VAL A 14 2.31 -2.22 12.91
N PHE A 15 2.13 -0.98 12.47
CA PHE A 15 3.01 -0.32 11.49
C PHE A 15 3.64 0.94 12.07
N PRO A 16 4.83 1.34 11.58
CA PRO A 16 5.42 2.64 11.91
C PRO A 16 4.48 3.76 11.47
N VAL A 17 4.44 4.86 12.23
CA VAL A 17 3.66 6.06 11.89
C VAL A 17 4.62 7.19 11.54
N SER A 18 4.35 7.89 10.43
CA SER A 18 5.21 9.00 10.03
C SER A 18 5.16 10.12 11.08
N PRO A 19 6.32 10.65 11.52
CA PRO A 19 6.39 11.76 12.46
C PRO A 19 6.26 13.13 11.78
N LYS A 20 6.15 13.19 10.45
CA LYS A 20 6.02 14.44 9.71
C LYS A 20 4.83 15.24 10.21
N GLU A 21 5.04 16.54 10.45
CA GLU A 21 3.94 17.46 10.71
C GLU A 21 3.16 17.67 9.42
N LEU A 22 1.96 17.09 9.38
CA LEU A 22 1.06 17.21 8.26
C LEU A 22 0.07 18.34 8.55
N GLY A 23 0.06 19.37 7.71
CA GLY A 23 -0.81 20.54 7.91
C GLY A 23 -2.31 20.24 7.78
N ASP A 24 -2.66 19.07 7.24
CA ASP A 24 -4.04 18.64 7.04
C ASP A 24 -4.56 17.85 8.25
N ARG A 25 -5.52 18.46 8.96
CA ARG A 25 -6.13 17.88 10.17
C ARG A 25 -6.98 16.63 9.90
N SER A 26 -7.34 16.34 8.65
CA SER A 26 -8.06 15.12 8.28
C SER A 26 -7.18 13.87 8.25
N ILE A 27 -5.87 14.02 8.45
CA ILE A 27 -4.92 12.91 8.45
C ILE A 27 -4.87 12.23 9.83
N GLY A 28 -5.67 11.17 9.97
CA GLY A 28 -5.65 10.28 11.14
C GLY A 28 -4.50 9.25 11.18
N LEU A 29 -4.53 8.38 12.20
CA LEU A 29 -3.46 7.38 12.44
C LEU A 29 -3.27 6.37 11.30
N ARG A 30 -4.34 5.94 10.62
CA ARG A 30 -4.21 5.03 9.46
C ARG A 30 -3.45 5.67 8.30
N HIS A 31 -3.69 6.95 8.04
CA HIS A 31 -2.95 7.70 7.02
C HIS A 31 -1.49 7.84 7.42
N ARG A 32 -1.21 8.24 8.67
CA ARG A 32 0.17 8.33 9.18
C ARG A 32 0.89 6.99 9.16
N ALA A 33 0.20 5.88 9.46
CA ALA A 33 0.76 4.54 9.35
C ALA A 33 1.08 4.17 7.90
N GLY A 34 0.20 4.53 6.95
CA GLY A 34 0.47 4.31 5.54
C GLY A 34 1.66 5.13 5.03
N ILE A 35 1.75 6.40 5.44
CA ILE A 35 2.90 7.26 5.09
C ILE A 35 4.17 6.67 5.71
N GLY A 36 4.18 6.37 7.01
CA GLY A 36 5.35 5.84 7.70
C GLY A 36 5.83 4.51 7.11
N LEU A 37 4.90 3.61 6.78
CA LEU A 37 5.27 2.35 6.14
C LEU A 37 5.84 2.57 4.73
N SER A 38 5.32 3.53 3.96
CA SER A 38 5.86 3.88 2.64
C SER A 38 7.19 4.64 2.69
N GLU A 39 7.57 5.20 3.84
CA GLU A 39 8.88 5.82 4.05
C GLU A 39 9.99 4.77 4.26
N GLU A 40 9.62 3.60 4.81
CA GLU A 40 10.55 2.52 5.16
C GLU A 40 10.55 1.35 4.15
N THR A 41 9.61 1.32 3.21
CA THR A 41 9.41 0.20 2.28
C THR A 41 9.02 0.69 0.89
N ASP A 42 9.21 -0.17 -0.12
CA ASP A 42 8.74 0.03 -1.50
C ASP A 42 7.27 -0.41 -1.70
N ALA A 43 6.57 -0.77 -0.62
CA ALA A 43 5.20 -1.22 -0.69
C ALA A 43 4.26 -0.10 -1.12
N VAL A 44 3.27 -0.45 -1.93
CA VAL A 44 2.12 0.42 -2.21
C VAL A 44 1.08 0.24 -1.12
N ILE A 45 0.79 1.30 -0.37
CA ILE A 45 -0.20 1.26 0.70
C ILE A 45 -1.50 1.91 0.25
N VAL A 46 -2.62 1.22 0.50
CA VAL A 46 -3.97 1.75 0.31
C VAL A 46 -4.56 2.10 1.67
N VAL A 47 -5.06 3.33 1.82
CA VAL A 47 -5.74 3.80 3.03
C VAL A 47 -7.16 4.21 2.69
N VAL A 48 -8.12 3.68 3.44
CA VAL A 48 -9.51 4.15 3.40
C VAL A 48 -9.79 4.95 4.67
N SER A 49 -10.26 6.17 4.50
CA SER A 49 -10.71 7.00 5.62
C SER A 49 -11.99 6.44 6.22
N GLU A 50 -12.00 6.19 7.53
CA GLU A 50 -13.23 5.79 8.25
C GLU A 50 -14.22 6.95 8.38
N GLU A 51 -13.72 8.19 8.39
CA GLU A 51 -14.55 9.37 8.57
C GLU A 51 -15.29 9.76 7.28
N THR A 52 -14.62 9.60 6.13
CA THR A 52 -15.12 10.11 4.84
C THR A 52 -15.30 9.05 3.78
N GLY A 53 -14.80 7.83 3.99
CA GLY A 53 -14.75 6.78 2.97
C GLY A 53 -13.75 7.07 1.83
N SER A 54 -13.04 8.19 1.85
CA SER A 54 -12.10 8.55 0.78
C SER A 54 -10.93 7.58 0.74
N ILE A 55 -10.54 7.17 -0.46
CA ILE A 55 -9.39 6.29 -0.70
C ILE A 55 -8.15 7.14 -0.99
N SER A 56 -7.03 6.79 -0.39
CA SER A 56 -5.72 7.39 -0.67
C SER A 56 -4.67 6.29 -0.86
N LEU A 57 -3.63 6.60 -1.61
CA LEU A 57 -2.43 5.79 -1.73
C LEU A 57 -1.29 6.44 -0.94
N CYS A 58 -0.43 5.63 -0.31
CA CYS A 58 0.86 6.09 0.19
C CYS A 58 1.97 5.34 -0.55
N ILE A 59 2.87 6.09 -1.19
CA ILE A 59 3.99 5.57 -2.00
C ILE A 59 5.16 6.52 -1.78
N ASP A 60 6.35 5.98 -1.47
CA ASP A 60 7.59 6.76 -1.30
C ASP A 60 7.43 7.94 -0.31
N GLY A 61 6.70 7.70 0.79
CA GLY A 61 6.44 8.70 1.83
C GLY A 61 5.46 9.81 1.46
N GLU A 62 4.78 9.74 0.32
CA GLU A 62 3.80 10.72 -0.14
C GLU A 62 2.37 10.19 -0.07
N LEU A 63 1.44 11.04 0.38
CA LEU A 63 0.00 10.72 0.44
C LEU A 63 -0.71 11.25 -0.82
N ILE A 64 -1.21 10.35 -1.65
CA ILE A 64 -1.89 10.64 -2.90
C ILE A 64 -3.40 10.40 -2.71
N ARG A 65 -4.16 11.49 -2.65
CA ARG A 65 -5.63 11.42 -2.59
C ARG A 65 -6.22 10.99 -3.93
N THR A 66 -7.28 10.19 -3.88
CA THR A 66 -8.00 9.76 -5.09
C THR A 66 -9.37 10.44 -5.21
N ASN A 67 -9.80 10.65 -6.45
CA ASN A 67 -11.06 11.33 -6.78
C ASN A 67 -12.16 10.36 -7.21
N GLY A 68 -12.24 9.18 -6.58
CA GLY A 68 -13.23 8.14 -6.85
C GLY A 68 -12.62 6.82 -7.31
N GLY A 69 -13.48 5.85 -7.59
CA GLY A 69 -13.08 4.47 -7.90
C GLY A 69 -12.21 4.35 -9.17
N ASP A 70 -12.54 5.10 -10.22
CA ASP A 70 -11.81 5.04 -11.50
C ASP A 70 -10.41 5.64 -11.38
N ASP A 71 -10.28 6.80 -10.71
CA ASP A 71 -8.98 7.43 -10.43
C ASP A 71 -8.13 6.55 -9.51
N PHE A 72 -8.72 5.94 -8.47
CA PHE A 72 -8.04 4.96 -7.64
C PHE A 72 -7.51 3.78 -8.45
N ARG A 73 -8.34 3.19 -9.32
CA ARG A 73 -7.96 2.07 -10.16
C ARG A 73 -6.78 2.43 -11.06
N GLN A 74 -6.88 3.54 -11.78
CA GLN A 74 -5.83 3.98 -12.69
C GLN A 74 -4.50 4.24 -11.97
N ARG A 75 -4.55 4.86 -10.78
CA ARG A 75 -3.35 5.11 -9.97
C ARG A 75 -2.75 3.81 -9.43
N LEU A 76 -3.58 2.88 -8.96
CA LEU A 76 -3.13 1.60 -8.43
C LEU A 76 -2.47 0.75 -9.53
N GLU A 77 -3.10 0.67 -10.70
CA GLU A 77 -2.56 0.00 -11.88
C GLU A 77 -1.21 0.62 -12.27
N SER A 78 -1.11 1.94 -12.31
CA SER A 78 0.15 2.64 -12.62
C SER A 78 1.25 2.37 -11.58
N ALA A 79 0.89 2.28 -10.29
CA ALA A 79 1.85 2.02 -9.22
C ALA A 79 2.34 0.55 -9.19
N PHE A 80 1.49 -0.42 -9.52
CA PHE A 80 1.83 -1.84 -9.48
C PHE A 80 2.44 -2.38 -10.79
N ILE A 81 2.03 -1.87 -11.95
CA ILE A 81 2.35 -2.49 -13.25
C ILE A 81 3.77 -2.13 -13.75
N ILE A 82 4.45 -1.16 -13.12
CA ILE A 82 5.85 -0.82 -13.47
C ILE A 82 6.84 -1.97 -13.14
N ASN A 83 6.45 -2.98 -12.35
CA ASN A 83 7.30 -4.12 -11.98
C ASN A 83 6.89 -5.48 -12.59
N SER A 84 6.02 -5.53 -13.60
CA SER A 84 5.60 -6.81 -14.21
C SER A 84 6.69 -7.54 -15.05
N SER A 85 7.94 -7.07 -15.04
CA SER A 85 9.06 -7.71 -15.74
C SER A 85 9.82 -8.76 -14.91
N PHE A 86 9.46 -9.00 -13.64
CA PHE A 86 10.18 -9.98 -12.80
C PHE A 86 9.25 -10.80 -11.90
N HIS A 87 8.50 -11.74 -12.48
CA HIS A 87 8.28 -13.05 -11.84
C HIS A 87 7.81 -14.12 -12.84
N GLU A 88 8.61 -14.40 -13.88
CA GLU A 88 8.63 -15.75 -14.46
C GLU A 88 9.74 -16.55 -13.78
N ASN A 89 9.36 -17.71 -13.23
CA ASN A 89 10.17 -18.81 -12.70
C ASN A 89 10.59 -18.75 -11.21
N ALA A 90 9.70 -19.22 -10.34
CA ALA A 90 10.12 -20.09 -9.25
C ALA A 90 9.83 -21.54 -9.68
N PRO A 91 10.83 -22.42 -9.85
CA PRO A 91 10.56 -23.83 -10.14
C PRO A 91 9.97 -24.46 -8.88
N ASN A 92 8.73 -24.91 -8.98
CA ASN A 92 8.11 -25.76 -7.97
C ASN A 92 8.20 -27.20 -8.48
N GLU A 93 9.17 -27.96 -7.99
CA GLU A 93 8.93 -29.37 -7.69
C GLU A 93 9.95 -29.89 -6.67
N GLU A 94 9.36 -30.14 -5.51
CA GLU A 94 9.84 -30.88 -4.36
C GLU A 94 10.23 -32.31 -4.74
N LEU A 95 11.17 -32.85 -3.96
CA LEU A 95 11.41 -34.27 -3.70
C LEU A 95 10.47 -35.28 -4.40
N ALA A 96 11.02 -35.99 -5.37
CA ALA A 96 10.61 -37.35 -5.68
C ALA A 96 11.85 -38.23 -5.87
N ARG A 97 12.27 -38.87 -4.76
CA ARG A 97 13.11 -40.07 -4.65
C ARG A 97 14.49 -40.09 -5.32
#